data_AF-A0A849XS69-F1
#
_entry.id   AF-A0A849XS69-F1
#
_cell.length_a   1.000
_cell.length_b   1.000
_cell.length_c   1.000
_cell.angle_alpha   90.00
_cell.angle_beta   90.00
_cell.angle_gamma   90.00
#
_symmetry.space_group_name_H-M   'P 1'
#
loop_
_entity.id
_entity.type
_entity.pdbx_description
1 polymer ?
#
loop_
_entity_poly.entity_id
_entity_poly.type
_entity_poly.pdbx_seq_one_letter_code
_entity_poly.pdbx_strand_id
1 'polypeptide(L)'
;MATKADRYEGIDGLKAYAIIGIALMHVLANGEYGIGGFVFERLIPSFTNLVFLFMMVSGFGMCCGYYQKIIDQKISVEDFYKKRYIKIWPYFALLCVLDFVISPSKESMFEVFANLTLCQGLLPNMKIEVIGVSWTLAVIFVFYMLFPFFCFLIGNKKRAWSVAVAALVFNWLCGVYFFDGNHIVDALSVGFTPRLNIIYDAVYFIAGGLIFLYRKELAEFASKYKIVAAAILLIATVAYFAVGGNTLTMLFFCVVALVYTLGCKRGGGTGQSSR
;
A
#
# COMPACT_ATOMS: atom_id res chain seq x y z
N MET A 1 26.82 1.00 -18.51
CA MET A 1 26.31 2.23 -17.88
C MET A 1 25.11 1.89 -17.02
N ALA A 2 25.23 1.97 -15.69
CA ALA A 2 24.08 1.88 -14.80
C ALA A 2 23.23 3.14 -14.98
N THR A 3 22.03 3.01 -15.54
CA THR A 3 21.07 4.13 -15.59
C THR A 3 20.78 4.55 -14.16
N LYS A 4 21.11 5.81 -13.82
CA LYS A 4 20.78 6.42 -12.54
C LYS A 4 19.29 6.17 -12.29
N ALA A 5 18.96 5.52 -11.18
CA ALA A 5 17.56 5.24 -10.85
C ALA A 5 16.81 6.58 -10.81
N ASP A 6 15.82 6.74 -11.68
CA ASP A 6 14.93 7.89 -11.65
C ASP A 6 14.28 7.94 -10.27
N ARG A 7 14.69 8.93 -9.46
CA ARG A 7 14.14 9.13 -8.13
C ARG A 7 12.89 10.01 -8.27
N TYR A 8 11.74 9.43 -7.98
CA TYR A 8 10.46 10.12 -8.02
C TYR A 8 10.19 10.76 -6.65
N GLU A 9 10.67 11.99 -6.44
CA GLU A 9 10.55 12.71 -5.16
C GLU A 9 9.09 12.92 -4.73
N GLY A 10 8.18 13.15 -5.69
CA GLY A 10 6.74 13.28 -5.41
C GLY A 10 6.12 12.06 -4.72
N ILE A 11 6.73 10.89 -4.87
CA ILE A 11 6.24 9.65 -4.24
C ILE A 11 6.57 9.61 -2.75
N ASP A 12 7.73 10.14 -2.35
CA ASP A 12 8.08 10.22 -0.93
C ASP A 12 7.16 11.24 -0.23
N GLY A 13 6.80 12.34 -0.91
CA GLY A 13 5.75 13.25 -0.45
C GLY A 13 4.38 12.58 -0.31
N LEU A 14 3.97 11.78 -1.30
CA LEU A 14 2.69 11.04 -1.25
C LEU A 14 2.61 10.08 -0.06
N LYS A 15 3.70 9.36 0.23
CA LYS A 15 3.80 8.51 1.42
C LYS A 15 3.72 9.32 2.71
N ALA A 16 4.39 10.47 2.78
CA ALA A 16 4.35 11.33 3.94
C ALA A 16 2.93 11.81 4.23
N TYR A 17 2.20 12.29 3.21
CA TYR A 17 0.80 12.69 3.36
C TYR A 17 -0.10 11.52 3.79
N ALA A 18 0.10 10.32 3.23
CA ALA A 18 -0.64 9.14 3.64
C ALA A 18 -0.40 8.78 5.11
N ILE A 19 0.85 8.79 5.57
CA ILE A 19 1.23 8.51 6.97
C ILE A 19 0.63 9.55 7.91
N ILE A 20 0.72 10.84 7.57
CA ILE A 20 0.11 11.92 8.37
C ILE A 20 -1.40 11.74 8.45
N GLY A 21 -2.07 11.45 7.34
CA GLY A 21 -3.52 11.21 7.32
C GLY A 21 -3.92 10.01 8.19
N ILE A 22 -3.19 8.89 8.09
CA ILE A 22 -3.44 7.71 8.92
C ILE A 22 -3.21 8.02 10.40
N ALA A 23 -2.16 8.78 10.74
CA ALA A 23 -1.90 9.19 12.11
C ALA A 23 -3.03 10.08 12.66
N LEU A 24 -3.51 11.06 11.87
CA LEU A 24 -4.64 11.90 12.24
C LEU A 24 -5.92 11.08 12.51
N MET A 25 -6.18 10.06 11.69
CA MET A 25 -7.29 9.15 11.91
C MET A 25 -7.18 8.41 13.24
N HIS A 26 -6.00 7.86 13.56
CA HIS A 26 -5.79 7.16 14.83
C HIS A 26 -5.90 8.09 16.03
N VAL A 27 -5.38 9.32 15.93
CA VAL A 27 -5.55 10.33 17.00
C VAL A 27 -7.04 10.58 17.23
N LEU A 28 -7.80 10.84 16.16
CA LEU A 28 -9.25 11.08 16.27
C LEU A 28 -10.00 9.88 16.88
N ALA A 29 -9.69 8.67 16.42
CA ALA A 29 -10.36 7.44 16.87
C ALA A 29 -10.08 7.09 18.34
N ASN A 30 -8.92 7.47 18.88
CA ASN A 30 -8.52 7.15 20.26
C ASN A 30 -8.66 8.32 21.24
N GLY A 31 -8.93 9.53 20.76
CA GLY A 31 -8.94 10.74 21.60
C GLY A 31 -10.30 11.18 22.13
N GLU A 32 -11.36 10.40 21.91
CA GLU A 32 -12.74 10.69 22.36
C GLU A 32 -13.19 12.16 22.13
N TYR A 33 -12.80 12.74 21.00
CA TYR A 33 -13.10 14.14 20.71
C TYR A 33 -14.59 14.33 20.38
N GLY A 34 -15.30 15.15 21.16
CA GLY A 34 -16.70 15.53 20.92
C GLY A 34 -16.90 16.57 19.81
N ILE A 35 -16.15 16.48 18.71
CA ILE A 35 -16.19 17.45 17.60
C ILE A 35 -16.90 16.81 16.40
N GLY A 36 -17.98 17.44 15.94
CA GLY A 36 -18.80 16.93 14.84
C GLY A 36 -18.54 17.58 13.48
N GLY A 37 -19.29 17.13 12.48
CA GLY A 37 -19.29 17.66 11.12
C GLY A 37 -18.42 16.87 10.13
N PHE A 38 -18.52 17.22 8.84
CA PHE A 38 -17.93 16.44 7.73
C PHE A 38 -16.46 16.07 7.93
N VAL A 39 -15.65 16.99 8.46
CA VAL A 39 -14.21 16.76 8.66
C VAL A 39 -13.95 15.63 9.66
N PHE A 40 -14.64 15.66 10.80
CA PHE A 40 -14.40 14.73 11.91
C PHE A 40 -15.23 13.44 11.79
N GLU A 41 -16.40 13.48 11.16
CA GLU A 41 -17.28 12.31 11.02
C GLU A 41 -17.05 11.52 9.73
N ARG A 42 -16.45 12.14 8.70
CA ARG A 42 -16.35 11.51 7.37
C ARG A 42 -14.96 11.60 6.76
N LEU A 43 -14.34 12.77 6.71
CA LEU A 43 -13.04 12.99 6.06
C LEU A 43 -11.90 12.30 6.81
N ILE A 44 -11.65 12.67 8.07
CA ILE A 44 -10.55 12.10 8.86
C ILE A 44 -10.74 10.59 9.08
N PRO A 45 -11.93 10.07 9.43
CA PRO A 45 -12.16 8.63 9.53
C PRO A 45 -11.82 7.87 8.23
N SER A 46 -12.07 8.48 7.07
CA SER A 46 -11.76 7.87 5.78
C SER A 46 -10.27 7.72 5.50
N PHE A 47 -9.39 8.46 6.20
CA PHE A 47 -7.94 8.37 6.01
C PHE A 47 -7.37 7.00 6.38
N THR A 48 -8.11 6.16 7.10
CA THR A 48 -7.77 4.73 7.24
C THR A 48 -7.58 4.03 5.89
N ASN A 49 -8.25 4.47 4.83
CA ASN A 49 -8.17 3.87 3.49
C ASN A 49 -6.91 4.32 2.72
N LEU A 50 -6.14 5.30 3.22
CA LEU A 50 -4.85 5.69 2.63
C LEU A 50 -3.80 4.56 2.71
N VAL A 51 -4.06 3.49 3.47
CA VAL A 51 -3.29 2.24 3.41
C VAL A 51 -3.28 1.65 1.99
N PHE A 52 -4.38 1.72 1.24
CA PHE A 52 -4.45 1.24 -0.14
C PHE A 52 -3.56 2.06 -1.08
N LEU A 53 -3.47 3.37 -0.84
CA LEU A 53 -2.52 4.24 -1.52
C LEU A 53 -1.09 3.81 -1.21
N PHE A 54 -0.78 3.49 0.04
CA PHE A 54 0.52 2.97 0.45
C PHE A 54 0.85 1.63 -0.25
N MET A 55 -0.12 0.73 -0.42
CA MET A 55 0.04 -0.51 -1.18
C MET A 55 0.36 -0.25 -2.65
N MET A 56 -0.38 0.65 -3.30
CA MET A 56 -0.15 1.01 -4.70
C MET A 56 1.22 1.66 -4.92
N VAL A 57 1.56 2.61 -4.06
CA VAL A 57 2.87 3.27 -4.06
C VAL A 57 4.00 2.26 -3.81
N SER A 58 3.77 1.26 -2.95
CA SER A 58 4.73 0.18 -2.73
C SER A 58 4.92 -0.67 -3.99
N GLY A 59 3.84 -1.11 -4.64
CA GLY A 59 3.91 -1.83 -5.92
C GLY A 59 4.70 -1.05 -6.98
N PHE A 60 4.38 0.23 -7.18
CA PHE A 60 5.10 1.11 -8.11
C PHE A 60 6.58 1.27 -7.75
N GLY A 61 6.87 1.67 -6.51
CA GLY A 61 8.23 1.96 -6.07
C GLY A 61 9.15 0.73 -6.08
N MET A 62 8.59 -0.44 -5.78
CA MET A 62 9.33 -1.70 -5.93
C MET A 62 9.62 -2.02 -7.38
N CYS A 63 8.67 -1.79 -8.29
CA CYS A 63 8.92 -1.97 -9.70
C CYS A 63 10.05 -1.04 -10.19
N CYS A 64 10.03 0.24 -9.80
CA CYS A 64 11.11 1.17 -10.12
C CYS A 64 12.49 0.69 -9.65
N GLY A 65 12.59 0.13 -8.43
CA GLY A 65 13.87 -0.26 -7.84
C GLY A 65 14.39 -1.63 -8.29
N TYR A 66 13.49 -2.55 -8.64
CA TYR A 66 13.79 -3.98 -8.72
C TYR A 66 13.21 -4.73 -9.92
N TYR A 67 12.17 -4.23 -10.60
CA TYR A 67 11.52 -4.98 -11.69
C TYR A 67 12.53 -5.47 -12.74
N GLN A 68 13.30 -4.54 -13.31
CA GLN A 68 14.30 -4.90 -14.33
C GLN A 68 15.41 -5.78 -13.78
N LYS A 69 15.79 -5.59 -12.50
CA LYS A 69 16.84 -6.41 -11.87
C LYS A 69 16.40 -7.86 -11.69
N ILE A 70 15.12 -8.08 -11.36
CA ILE A 70 14.54 -9.42 -11.22
C ILE A 70 14.38 -10.08 -12.59
N ILE A 71 13.82 -9.36 -13.57
CA ILE A 71 13.62 -9.88 -14.93
C ILE A 71 14.96 -10.22 -15.61
N ASP A 72 15.97 -9.35 -15.48
CA ASP A 72 17.31 -9.58 -16.05
C ASP A 72 18.17 -10.52 -15.18
N GLN A 73 17.65 -11.06 -14.08
CA GLN A 73 18.40 -11.89 -13.11
C GLN A 73 19.68 -11.21 -12.57
N LYS A 74 19.67 -9.87 -12.48
CA LYS A 74 20.76 -9.05 -11.94
C LYS A 74 20.75 -8.92 -10.41
N ILE A 75 19.77 -9.54 -9.75
CA ILE A 75 19.69 -9.65 -8.30
C ILE A 75 19.19 -11.05 -7.95
N SER A 76 19.82 -11.70 -6.98
CA SER A 76 19.28 -12.95 -6.44
C SER A 76 17.99 -12.67 -5.65
N VAL A 77 17.09 -13.64 -5.62
CA VAL A 77 15.88 -13.56 -4.80
C VAL A 77 16.24 -13.42 -3.31
N GLU A 78 17.32 -14.07 -2.88
CA GLU A 78 17.87 -13.96 -1.53
C GLU A 78 18.30 -12.52 -1.19
N ASP A 79 19.08 -11.87 -2.05
CA ASP A 79 19.53 -10.49 -1.83
C ASP A 79 18.37 -9.50 -1.83
N PHE A 80 17.35 -9.77 -2.67
CA PHE A 80 16.12 -9.00 -2.65
C PHE A 80 15.44 -9.10 -1.29
N TYR A 81 15.20 -10.30 -0.77
CA TYR A 81 14.56 -10.49 0.51
C TYR A 81 15.39 -9.91 1.66
N LYS A 82 16.70 -10.17 1.73
CA LYS A 82 17.60 -9.58 2.74
C LYS A 82 17.45 -8.06 2.84
N LYS A 83 17.43 -7.36 1.71
CA LYS A 83 17.25 -5.89 1.64
C LYS A 83 15.88 -5.42 2.14
N ARG A 84 14.83 -6.23 2.00
CA ARG A 84 13.48 -5.91 2.49
C ARG A 84 13.35 -6.15 3.98
N TYR A 85 13.83 -7.29 4.47
CA TYR A 85 13.77 -7.64 5.88
C TYR A 85 14.58 -6.67 6.74
N ILE A 86 15.84 -6.37 6.38
CA ILE A 86 16.71 -5.52 7.20
C ILE A 86 16.17 -4.10 7.40
N LYS A 87 15.32 -3.63 6.48
CA LYS A 87 14.71 -2.30 6.55
C LYS A 87 13.57 -2.22 7.58
N ILE A 88 12.87 -3.32 7.81
CA ILE A 88 11.64 -3.37 8.60
C ILE A 88 11.87 -4.05 9.94
N TRP A 89 12.55 -5.18 9.91
CA TRP A 89 12.63 -6.12 11.02
C TRP A 89 13.23 -5.50 12.30
N PRO A 90 14.32 -4.71 12.28
CA PRO A 90 14.91 -4.20 13.52
C PRO A 90 13.96 -3.33 14.34
N TYR A 91 13.25 -2.42 13.68
CA TYR A 91 12.28 -1.54 14.33
C TYR A 91 11.06 -2.34 14.82
N PHE A 92 10.54 -3.23 13.98
CA PHE A 92 9.37 -4.02 14.35
C PHE A 92 9.68 -5.01 15.48
N ALA A 93 10.86 -5.64 15.47
CA ALA A 93 11.31 -6.53 16.53
C ALA A 93 11.46 -5.79 17.86
N LEU A 94 12.00 -4.57 17.84
CA LEU A 94 12.06 -3.71 19.03
C LEU A 94 10.65 -3.45 19.59
N LEU A 95 9.68 -3.10 18.73
CA LEU A 95 8.30 -2.90 19.18
C LEU A 95 7.71 -4.18 19.79
N CYS A 96 7.91 -5.34 19.16
CA CYS A 96 7.43 -6.62 19.68
C CYS A 96 8.06 -6.97 21.05
N VAL A 97 9.34 -6.66 21.24
CA VAL A 97 10.02 -6.90 22.52
C VAL A 97 9.52 -5.95 23.61
N LEU A 98 9.37 -4.65 23.29
CA LEU A 98 8.84 -3.68 24.24
C LEU A 98 7.43 -4.06 24.69
N ASP A 99 6.61 -4.46 23.72
CA ASP A 99 5.26 -4.92 23.94
C ASP A 99 5.18 -6.13 24.88
N PHE A 100 5.99 -7.15 24.61
CA PHE A 100 6.13 -8.33 25.46
C PHE A 100 6.54 -7.99 26.90
N VAL A 101 7.46 -7.04 27.06
CA VAL A 101 7.96 -6.61 28.38
C VAL A 101 6.89 -5.86 29.17
N ILE A 102 6.05 -5.07 28.51
CA ILE A 102 4.97 -4.31 29.15
C ILE A 102 3.83 -5.23 29.60
N SER A 103 3.48 -6.22 28.78
CA SER A 103 2.33 -7.12 29.02
C SER A 103 2.71 -8.60 28.85
N PRO A 104 3.54 -9.16 29.75
CA PRO A 104 4.01 -10.54 29.64
C PRO A 104 2.89 -11.54 29.96
N SER A 105 2.65 -12.47 29.04
CA SER A 105 1.74 -13.61 29.21
C SER A 105 2.18 -14.77 28.32
N LYS A 106 1.58 -15.95 28.51
CA LYS A 106 1.85 -17.10 27.64
C LYS A 106 1.36 -16.84 26.21
N GLU A 107 0.24 -16.14 26.09
CA GLU A 107 -0.39 -15.74 24.85
C GLU A 107 0.50 -14.73 24.11
N SER A 108 1.04 -13.72 24.81
CA SER A 108 1.92 -12.73 24.18
C SER A 108 3.24 -13.34 23.70
N MET A 109 3.72 -14.45 24.29
CA MET A 109 4.86 -15.20 23.70
C MET A 109 4.55 -15.75 22.31
N PHE A 110 3.34 -16.30 22.10
CA PHE A 110 2.93 -16.83 20.80
C PHE A 110 2.76 -15.72 19.76
N GLU A 111 2.16 -14.60 20.17
CA GLU A 111 1.97 -13.43 19.31
C GLU A 111 3.31 -12.79 18.93
N VAL A 112 4.24 -12.63 19.87
CA VAL A 112 5.58 -12.11 19.61
C VAL A 112 6.34 -13.01 18.64
N PHE A 113 6.24 -14.34 18.78
CA PHE A 113 6.84 -15.24 17.81
C PHE A 113 6.25 -15.03 16.40
N ALA A 114 4.92 -15.02 16.28
CA ALA A 114 4.25 -14.80 15.00
C ALA A 114 4.60 -13.44 14.36
N ASN A 115 4.72 -12.40 15.19
CA ASN A 115 5.12 -11.06 14.77
C ASN A 115 6.60 -11.02 14.33
N LEU A 116 7.51 -11.58 15.11
CA LEU A 116 8.95 -11.60 14.77
C LEU A 116 9.24 -12.37 13.48
N THR A 117 8.45 -13.39 13.16
CA THR A 117 8.54 -14.11 11.87
C THR A 117 7.78 -13.43 10.74
N LEU A 118 7.02 -12.36 11.01
CA LEU A 118 6.12 -11.68 10.08
C LEU A 118 5.02 -12.59 9.52
N CYS A 119 4.71 -13.69 10.23
CA CYS A 119 3.72 -14.68 9.83
C CYS A 119 2.32 -14.38 10.37
N GLN A 120 2.16 -13.37 11.22
CA GLN A 120 0.86 -13.01 11.79
C GLN A 120 -0.22 -12.82 10.73
N GLY A 121 0.17 -12.22 9.59
CA GLY A 121 -0.65 -11.99 8.39
C GLY A 121 -1.29 -13.24 7.78
N LEU A 122 -0.73 -14.41 8.07
CA LEU A 122 -1.05 -15.69 7.45
C LEU A 122 -1.80 -16.62 8.42
N LEU A 123 -1.88 -16.26 9.70
CA LEU A 123 -2.59 -17.03 10.70
C LEU A 123 -4.09 -16.70 10.69
N PRO A 124 -4.97 -17.69 10.97
CA PRO A 124 -6.39 -17.43 11.10
C PRO A 124 -6.66 -16.55 12.33
N ASN A 125 -7.71 -15.71 12.26
CA ASN A 125 -8.23 -14.94 13.39
C ASN A 125 -7.16 -14.13 14.14
N MET A 126 -6.42 -13.32 13.39
CA MET A 126 -5.34 -12.48 13.88
C MET A 126 -5.87 -11.36 14.80
N LYS A 127 -6.22 -11.69 16.05
CA LYS A 127 -6.46 -10.72 17.12
C LYS A 127 -5.12 -10.28 17.69
N ILE A 128 -4.41 -9.41 16.98
CA ILE A 128 -3.23 -8.76 17.59
C ILE A 128 -3.73 -7.52 18.29
N GLU A 129 -4.05 -7.68 19.58
CA GLU A 129 -4.47 -6.58 20.45
C GLU A 129 -3.34 -5.59 20.71
N VAL A 130 -2.09 -6.01 20.59
CA VAL A 130 -0.97 -5.30 21.21
C VAL A 130 -0.20 -4.34 20.27
N ILE A 131 -0.31 -4.52 18.94
CA ILE A 131 0.16 -3.53 17.94
C ILE A 131 -0.92 -3.34 16.88
N GLY A 132 -1.92 -2.50 17.14
CA GLY A 132 -3.13 -2.34 16.32
C GLY A 132 -2.93 -1.97 14.83
N VAL A 133 -1.71 -1.55 14.42
CA VAL A 133 -1.35 -1.23 13.02
C VAL A 133 -0.40 -2.26 12.39
N SER A 134 0.04 -3.28 13.16
CA SER A 134 0.98 -4.30 12.68
C SER A 134 0.44 -5.14 11.52
N TRP A 135 -0.89 -5.24 11.39
CA TRP A 135 -1.52 -5.98 10.31
C TRP A 135 -1.15 -5.44 8.93
N THR A 136 -1.01 -4.12 8.76
CA THR A 136 -0.66 -3.52 7.47
C THR A 136 0.75 -3.94 7.06
N LEU A 137 1.65 -4.06 8.05
CA LEU A 137 3.01 -4.54 7.82
C LEU A 137 3.02 -5.99 7.33
N ALA A 138 2.17 -6.84 7.93
CA ALA A 138 2.04 -8.23 7.53
C ALA A 138 1.57 -8.36 6.08
N VAL A 139 0.57 -7.59 5.66
CA VAL A 139 0.08 -7.56 4.27
C VAL A 139 1.19 -7.11 3.30
N ILE A 140 1.90 -6.02 3.62
CA ILE A 140 3.03 -5.53 2.82
C ILE A 140 4.12 -6.60 2.67
N PHE A 141 4.40 -7.31 3.75
CA PHE A 141 5.41 -8.35 3.77
C PHE A 141 5.05 -9.54 2.85
N VAL A 142 3.79 -9.96 2.83
CA VAL A 142 3.33 -10.97 1.88
C VAL A 142 3.50 -10.49 0.44
N PHE A 143 3.20 -9.23 0.14
CA PHE A 143 3.51 -8.67 -1.18
C PHE A 143 5.01 -8.66 -1.49
N TYR A 144 5.88 -8.50 -0.50
CA TYR A 144 7.33 -8.60 -0.72
C TYR A 144 7.73 -10.03 -1.07
N MET A 145 7.20 -11.03 -0.36
CA MET A 145 7.44 -12.44 -0.70
C MET A 145 6.98 -12.75 -2.13
N LEU A 146 5.80 -12.27 -2.52
CA LEU A 146 5.23 -12.48 -3.86
C LEU A 146 5.86 -11.62 -4.96
N PHE A 147 6.68 -10.62 -4.62
CA PHE A 147 7.13 -9.61 -5.58
C PHE A 147 7.93 -10.17 -6.78
N PRO A 148 8.83 -11.17 -6.62
CA PRO A 148 9.51 -11.78 -7.77
C PRO A 148 8.53 -12.46 -8.73
N PHE A 149 7.55 -13.21 -8.18
CA PHE A 149 6.49 -13.82 -8.97
C PHE A 149 5.59 -12.77 -9.64
N PHE A 150 5.29 -11.69 -8.93
CA PHE A 150 4.56 -10.55 -9.48
C PHE A 150 5.29 -9.92 -10.67
N CYS A 151 6.61 -9.73 -10.60
CA CYS A 151 7.40 -9.23 -11.74
C CYS A 151 7.25 -10.13 -12.97
N PHE A 152 7.27 -11.45 -12.76
CA PHE A 152 6.97 -12.41 -13.83
C PHE A 152 5.56 -12.22 -14.39
N LEU A 153 4.52 -12.07 -13.55
CA LEU A 153 3.13 -11.89 -13.95
C LEU A 153 2.91 -10.65 -14.83
N ILE A 154 3.47 -9.50 -14.44
CA ILE A 154 3.32 -8.23 -15.15
C ILE A 154 4.39 -8.02 -16.24
N GLY A 155 5.01 -9.10 -16.72
CA GLY A 155 6.12 -9.09 -17.68
C GLY A 155 5.90 -8.27 -18.96
N ASN A 156 4.64 -8.06 -19.37
CA ASN A 156 4.26 -7.13 -20.42
C ASN A 156 2.90 -6.48 -20.15
N LYS A 157 2.59 -5.41 -20.89
CA LYS A 157 1.35 -4.62 -20.74
C LYS A 157 0.08 -5.48 -20.86
N LYS A 158 0.00 -6.40 -21.84
CA LYS A 158 -1.18 -7.26 -22.04
C LYS A 158 -1.41 -8.18 -20.83
N ARG A 159 -0.38 -8.87 -20.37
CA ARG A 159 -0.45 -9.74 -19.19
C ARG A 159 -0.79 -8.95 -17.92
N ALA A 160 -0.21 -7.77 -17.74
CA ALA A 160 -0.48 -6.93 -16.58
C ALA A 160 -1.96 -6.50 -16.49
N TRP A 161 -2.59 -6.18 -17.64
CA TRP A 161 -4.04 -5.90 -17.67
C TRP A 161 -4.88 -7.14 -17.35
N SER A 162 -4.53 -8.31 -17.87
CA SER A 162 -5.23 -9.56 -17.51
C SER A 162 -5.14 -9.85 -16.00
N VAL A 163 -3.96 -9.64 -15.40
CA VAL A 163 -3.74 -9.80 -13.96
C VAL A 163 -4.53 -8.77 -13.15
N ALA A 164 -4.63 -7.53 -13.61
CA ALA A 164 -5.44 -6.49 -12.95
C ALA A 164 -6.94 -6.79 -13.01
N VAL A 165 -7.44 -7.28 -14.14
CA VAL A 165 -8.85 -7.73 -14.27
C VAL A 165 -9.11 -8.90 -13.33
N ALA A 166 -8.23 -9.90 -13.29
CA ALA A 166 -8.36 -11.02 -12.35
C ALA A 166 -8.39 -10.53 -10.89
N ALA A 167 -7.52 -9.59 -10.51
CA ALA A 167 -7.50 -9.03 -9.17
C ALA A 167 -8.77 -8.22 -8.83
N LEU A 168 -9.34 -7.49 -9.80
CA LEU A 168 -10.63 -6.83 -9.64
C LEU A 168 -11.77 -7.82 -9.42
N VAL A 169 -11.79 -8.92 -10.19
CA VAL A 169 -12.78 -9.99 -10.00
C VAL A 169 -12.64 -10.62 -8.62
N PHE A 170 -11.42 -10.93 -8.18
CA PHE A 170 -11.17 -11.44 -6.84
C PHE A 170 -11.56 -10.46 -5.74
N ASN A 171 -11.25 -9.17 -5.89
CA ASN A 171 -11.69 -8.14 -4.93
C ASN A 171 -13.23 -8.12 -4.81
N TRP A 172 -13.94 -8.18 -5.94
CA TRP A 172 -15.40 -8.25 -5.96
C TRP A 172 -15.92 -9.53 -5.29
N LEU A 173 -15.40 -10.71 -5.68
CA LEU A 173 -15.76 -12.01 -5.09
C LEU A 173 -15.52 -12.04 -3.57
N CYS A 174 -14.41 -11.47 -3.12
CA CYS A 174 -14.12 -11.30 -1.70
C CYS A 174 -15.25 -10.52 -1.01
N GLY A 175 -15.63 -9.36 -1.56
CA GLY A 175 -16.67 -8.51 -0.97
C GLY A 175 -18.09 -9.11 -1.01
N VAL A 176 -18.46 -9.84 -2.06
CA VAL A 176 -19.85 -10.32 -2.24
C VAL A 176 -20.11 -11.74 -1.72
N TYR A 177 -19.06 -12.57 -1.61
CA TYR A 177 -19.21 -13.99 -1.28
C TYR A 177 -18.35 -14.41 -0.09
N PHE A 178 -17.02 -14.16 -0.14
CA PHE A 178 -16.11 -14.70 0.88
C PHE A 178 -16.10 -13.91 2.19
N PHE A 179 -16.57 -12.66 2.20
CA PHE A 179 -16.63 -11.82 3.40
C PHE A 179 -18.04 -11.78 4.02
N ASP A 180 -18.74 -12.92 4.00
CA ASP A 180 -20.03 -13.10 4.66
C ASP A 180 -19.89 -13.88 5.99
N GLY A 181 -21.00 -13.98 6.74
CA GLY A 181 -21.03 -14.70 8.01
C GLY A 181 -20.97 -16.23 7.88
N ASN A 182 -21.03 -16.79 6.67
CA ASN A 182 -20.87 -18.22 6.43
C ASN A 182 -19.39 -18.61 6.28
N HIS A 183 -18.57 -17.67 5.80
CA HIS A 183 -17.14 -17.90 5.53
C HIS A 183 -16.22 -17.24 6.56
N ILE A 184 -16.69 -16.23 7.29
CA ILE A 184 -15.95 -15.59 8.38
C ILE A 184 -16.69 -15.82 9.69
N VAL A 185 -16.02 -16.52 10.61
CA VAL A 185 -16.52 -16.71 11.98
C VAL A 185 -16.52 -15.36 12.67
N ASP A 186 -17.71 -14.84 12.95
CA ASP A 186 -17.99 -13.59 13.68
C ASP A 186 -16.91 -12.51 13.47
N ALA A 187 -17.03 -11.80 12.34
CA ALA A 187 -16.09 -10.76 11.91
C ALA A 187 -15.78 -9.72 12.98
N LEU A 188 -16.74 -9.40 13.85
CA LEU A 188 -16.53 -8.45 14.95
C LEU A 188 -15.64 -9.07 16.03
N SER A 189 -15.89 -10.33 16.42
CA SER A 189 -15.08 -11.00 17.42
C SER A 189 -13.63 -11.14 17.01
N VAL A 190 -13.35 -11.39 15.72
CA VAL A 190 -11.99 -11.61 15.21
C VAL A 190 -11.32 -10.34 14.67
N GLY A 191 -11.97 -9.18 14.80
CA GLY A 191 -11.44 -7.90 14.31
C GLY A 191 -11.23 -7.87 12.80
N PHE A 192 -12.01 -8.65 12.04
CA PHE A 192 -11.83 -8.75 10.60
C PHE A 192 -12.15 -7.43 9.92
N THR A 193 -11.24 -7.00 9.04
CA THR A 193 -11.53 -5.95 8.05
C THR A 193 -11.07 -6.43 6.68
N PRO A 194 -11.76 -6.06 5.58
CA PRO A 194 -11.35 -6.43 4.22
C PRO A 194 -9.88 -6.15 3.90
N ARG A 195 -9.32 -5.10 4.51
CA ARG A 195 -7.92 -4.65 4.40
C ARG A 195 -6.89 -5.64 4.94
N LEU A 196 -7.30 -6.61 5.76
CA LEU A 196 -6.40 -7.67 6.23
C LEU A 196 -6.12 -8.70 5.13
N ASN A 197 -6.99 -8.77 4.12
CA ASN A 197 -6.97 -9.83 3.14
C ASN A 197 -6.08 -9.46 1.94
N ILE A 198 -5.00 -10.22 1.77
CA ILE A 198 -4.02 -10.01 0.69
C ILE A 198 -4.64 -10.04 -0.72
N ILE A 199 -5.66 -10.88 -0.92
CA ILE A 199 -6.32 -11.05 -2.22
C ILE A 199 -7.22 -9.86 -2.52
N TYR A 200 -7.96 -9.36 -1.52
CA TYR A 200 -8.74 -8.14 -1.64
C TYR A 200 -7.85 -6.94 -1.97
N ASP A 201 -6.70 -6.83 -1.30
CA ASP A 201 -5.75 -5.71 -1.47
C ASP A 201 -4.92 -5.79 -2.75
N ALA A 202 -4.81 -6.96 -3.38
CA ALA A 202 -3.93 -7.22 -4.52
C ALA A 202 -4.14 -6.24 -5.68
N VAL A 203 -5.38 -5.80 -5.91
CA VAL A 203 -5.72 -4.85 -6.98
C VAL A 203 -4.94 -3.54 -6.88
N TYR A 204 -4.73 -3.01 -5.67
CA TYR A 204 -4.01 -1.75 -5.46
C TYR A 204 -2.53 -1.91 -5.77
N PHE A 205 -1.94 -3.01 -5.30
CA PHE A 205 -0.54 -3.33 -5.56
C PHE A 205 -0.26 -3.55 -7.05
N ILE A 206 -1.13 -4.31 -7.73
CA ILE A 206 -1.04 -4.58 -9.17
C ILE A 206 -1.19 -3.29 -9.98
N ALA A 207 -2.13 -2.42 -9.60
CA ALA A 207 -2.29 -1.11 -10.23
C ALA A 207 -1.01 -0.26 -10.13
N GLY A 208 -0.27 -0.34 -9.03
CA GLY A 208 1.06 0.27 -8.91
C GLY A 208 2.06 -0.24 -9.96
N GLY A 209 2.07 -1.56 -10.22
CA GLY A 209 2.88 -2.15 -11.28
C GLY A 209 2.43 -1.76 -12.69
N LEU A 210 1.11 -1.64 -12.93
CA LEU A 210 0.58 -1.10 -14.18
C LEU A 210 1.05 0.34 -14.40
N ILE A 211 0.94 1.20 -13.39
CA ILE A 211 1.44 2.58 -13.48
C ILE A 211 2.94 2.59 -13.78
N PHE A 212 3.72 1.67 -13.21
CA PHE A 212 5.13 1.52 -13.56
C PHE A 212 5.34 1.19 -15.05
N LEU A 213 4.56 0.31 -15.65
CA LEU A 213 4.69 -0.05 -17.07
C LEU A 213 4.36 1.11 -18.02
N TYR A 214 3.55 2.07 -17.58
CA TYR A 214 3.16 3.28 -18.33
C TYR A 214 3.78 4.57 -17.77
N ARG A 215 4.80 4.45 -16.90
CA ARG A 215 5.32 5.58 -16.11
C ARG A 215 5.85 6.73 -16.95
N LYS A 216 6.37 6.47 -18.15
CA LYS A 216 6.93 7.51 -19.03
C LYS A 216 5.79 8.35 -19.62
N GLU A 217 4.80 7.68 -20.20
CA GLU A 217 3.62 8.28 -20.79
C GLU A 217 2.81 9.05 -19.73
N LEU A 218 2.64 8.47 -18.54
CA LEU A 218 1.91 9.09 -17.43
C LEU A 218 2.66 10.29 -16.84
N ALA A 219 3.98 10.21 -16.69
CA ALA A 219 4.78 11.34 -16.21
C ALA A 219 4.80 12.51 -17.21
N GLU A 220 4.85 12.22 -18.52
CA GLU A 220 4.75 13.24 -19.57
C GLU A 220 3.39 13.93 -19.55
N PHE A 221 2.30 13.16 -19.49
CA PHE A 221 0.95 13.69 -19.34
C PHE A 221 0.82 14.58 -18.10
N ALA A 222 1.20 14.09 -16.93
CA ALA A 222 1.08 14.82 -15.66
C ALA A 222 1.96 16.08 -15.65
N SER A 223 3.12 16.05 -16.31
CA SER A 223 4.02 17.22 -16.40
C SER A 223 3.52 18.27 -17.39
N LYS A 224 2.94 17.84 -18.52
CA LYS A 224 2.43 18.73 -19.58
C LYS A 224 1.09 19.37 -19.17
N TYR A 225 0.21 18.60 -18.55
CA TYR A 225 -1.15 19.01 -18.21
C TYR A 225 -1.37 19.06 -16.68
N LYS A 226 -0.48 19.73 -15.94
CA LYS A 226 -0.50 19.78 -14.46
C LYS A 226 -1.84 20.22 -13.87
N ILE A 227 -2.44 21.27 -14.45
CA ILE A 227 -3.74 21.80 -13.99
C ILE A 227 -4.84 20.76 -14.21
N VAL A 228 -4.83 20.08 -15.36
CA VAL A 228 -5.78 19.01 -15.66
C VAL A 228 -5.59 17.84 -14.70
N ALA A 229 -4.36 17.41 -14.44
CA ALA A 229 -4.06 16.36 -13.47
C ALA A 229 -4.53 16.72 -12.05
N ALA A 230 -4.35 17.98 -11.62
CA ALA A 230 -4.86 18.48 -10.34
C ALA A 230 -6.40 18.48 -10.30
N ALA A 231 -7.06 18.90 -11.38
CA ALA A 231 -8.51 18.87 -11.49
C ALA A 231 -9.07 17.44 -11.44
N ILE A 232 -8.43 16.48 -12.12
CA ILE A 232 -8.81 15.06 -12.06
C ILE A 232 -8.66 14.53 -10.62
N LEU A 233 -7.59 14.90 -9.91
CA LEU A 233 -7.40 14.51 -8.50
C LEU A 233 -8.49 15.07 -7.58
N LEU A 234 -8.88 16.33 -7.79
CA LEU A 234 -9.99 16.94 -7.06
C LEU A 234 -11.30 16.22 -7.35
N ILE A 235 -11.60 15.94 -8.62
CA ILE A 235 -12.81 15.19 -9.03
C ILE A 235 -12.81 13.79 -8.42
N ALA A 236 -11.67 13.09 -8.43
CA ALA A 236 -11.55 11.76 -7.82
C ALA A 236 -11.83 11.78 -6.31
N THR A 237 -11.34 12.83 -5.63
CA THR A 237 -11.59 13.03 -4.19
C THR A 237 -13.06 13.29 -3.91
N VAL A 238 -13.71 14.17 -4.68
CA VAL A 238 -15.15 14.45 -4.56
C VAL A 238 -15.97 13.20 -4.86
N ALA A 239 -15.65 12.46 -5.92
CA ALA A 239 -16.34 11.23 -6.29
C ALA A 239 -16.26 10.16 -5.20
N TYR A 240 -15.11 10.02 -4.53
CA TYR A 240 -14.96 9.12 -3.39
C TYR A 240 -15.94 9.42 -2.25
N PHE A 241 -16.16 10.70 -1.91
CA PHE A 241 -17.11 11.08 -0.86
C PHE A 241 -18.56 11.09 -1.33
N ALA A 242 -18.82 11.37 -2.62
CA ALA A 242 -20.17 11.46 -3.17
C ALA A 242 -20.78 10.08 -3.45
N VAL A 243 -20.02 9.18 -4.08
CA VAL A 243 -20.47 7.82 -4.47
C VAL A 243 -20.26 6.80 -3.33
N GLY A 244 -19.39 7.15 -2.38
CA GLY A 244 -19.00 6.28 -1.26
C GLY A 244 -17.65 5.60 -1.48
N GLY A 245 -17.00 5.25 -0.37
CA GLY A 245 -15.66 4.66 -0.34
C GLY A 245 -15.63 3.17 -0.71
N ASN A 246 -16.10 2.83 -1.91
CA ASN A 246 -15.99 1.49 -2.46
C ASN A 246 -14.62 1.27 -3.15
N THR A 247 -14.31 0.03 -3.52
CA THR A 247 -13.04 -0.32 -4.15
C THR A 247 -12.73 0.54 -5.38
N LEU A 248 -13.73 0.79 -6.24
CA LEU A 248 -13.53 1.48 -7.52
C LEU A 248 -13.18 2.97 -7.32
N THR A 249 -13.92 3.67 -6.45
CA THR A 249 -13.64 5.09 -6.17
C THR A 249 -12.28 5.25 -5.48
N MET A 250 -11.96 4.36 -4.55
CA MET A 250 -10.66 4.35 -3.87
C MET A 250 -9.52 4.01 -4.84
N LEU A 251 -9.69 3.02 -5.72
CA LEU A 251 -8.70 2.64 -6.72
C LEU A 251 -8.45 3.79 -7.69
N PHE A 252 -9.51 4.43 -8.17
CA PHE A 252 -9.42 5.61 -9.04
C PHE A 252 -8.68 6.76 -8.35
N PHE A 253 -9.05 7.10 -7.12
CA PHE A 253 -8.34 8.10 -6.32
C PHE A 253 -6.84 7.78 -6.20
N CYS A 254 -6.49 6.54 -5.83
CA CYS A 254 -5.10 6.14 -5.67
C CYS A 254 -4.30 6.24 -6.98
N VAL A 255 -4.89 5.79 -8.11
CA VAL A 255 -4.25 5.86 -9.43
C VAL A 255 -3.98 7.33 -9.79
N VAL A 256 -4.98 8.19 -9.65
CA VAL A 256 -4.86 9.61 -10.00
C VAL A 256 -3.86 10.31 -9.07
N ALA A 257 -3.89 10.04 -7.77
CA ALA A 257 -2.95 10.60 -6.80
C ALA A 257 -1.51 10.23 -7.14
N LEU A 258 -1.24 8.95 -7.41
CA LEU A 258 0.09 8.51 -7.81
C LEU A 258 0.52 9.14 -9.14
N VAL A 259 -0.33 9.13 -10.17
CA VAL A 259 -0.04 9.75 -11.47
C VAL A 259 0.25 11.25 -11.34
N TYR A 260 -0.53 11.97 -10.55
CA TYR A 260 -0.30 13.39 -10.27
C TYR A 260 1.12 13.63 -9.73
N THR A 261 1.57 12.81 -8.77
CA THR A 261 2.91 12.95 -8.19
C THR A 261 4.06 12.62 -9.15
N LEU A 262 3.82 11.85 -10.22
CA LEU A 262 4.82 11.64 -11.27
C LEU A 262 5.14 12.93 -12.05
N GLY A 263 4.21 13.88 -12.10
CA GLY A 263 4.37 15.19 -12.74
C GLY A 263 4.95 16.28 -11.82
N CYS A 264 5.03 16.01 -10.51
CA CYS A 264 5.73 16.86 -9.55
C CYS A 264 7.25 16.65 -9.74
N LYS A 265 7.97 17.76 -9.98
CA LYS A 265 9.40 17.84 -10.39
C LYS A 265 10.24 16.60 -10.08
N ARG A 266 10.87 15.99 -11.10
CA ARG A 266 12.12 15.23 -10.95
C ARG A 266 13.14 16.20 -10.34
N GLY A 267 13.63 15.95 -9.13
CA GLY A 267 14.77 16.69 -8.59
C GLY A 267 15.88 16.79 -9.64
N GLY A 268 16.25 18.02 -9.99
CA GLY A 268 17.14 18.31 -11.10
C GLY A 268 18.47 17.60 -10.94
N GLY A 269 18.76 16.67 -11.85
CA GLY A 269 20.14 16.47 -12.28
C GLY A 269 20.51 17.71 -13.07
N THR A 270 21.17 18.67 -12.43
CA THR A 270 21.89 19.77 -13.07
C THR A 270 22.98 19.17 -13.96
N GLY A 271 22.61 18.78 -15.18
CA GLY A 271 23.55 18.73 -16.29
C GLY A 271 23.83 20.17 -16.67
N GLN A 272 24.83 20.77 -16.02
CA GLN A 272 25.46 21.98 -16.53
C GLN A 272 25.90 21.69 -17.97
N SER A 273 25.19 22.30 -18.91
CA SER A 273 25.75 22.67 -20.20
C SER A 273 26.77 23.78 -19.93
N SER A 274 27.98 23.41 -19.52
CA SER A 274 29.14 24.27 -19.67
C SER A 274 29.60 24.20 -21.13
N ARG A 275 29.81 25.39 -21.68
CA ARG A 275 30.30 25.74 -23.01
C ARG A 275 31.52 24.93 -23.45
#